data_AF-A0A2J8IUY8-F1
#
_entry.id   AF-A0A2J8IUY8-F1
#
_cell.length_a   1.000
_cell.length_b   1.000
_cell.length_c   1.000
_cell.angle_alpha   90.00
_cell.angle_beta   90.00
_cell.angle_gamma   90.00
#
_symmetry.space_group_name_H-M   'P 1'
#
loop_
_entity.id
_entity.type
_entity.pdbx_description
1 polymer ?
#
loop_
_entity_poly.entity_id
_entity_poly.type
_entity_poly.pdbx_seq_one_letter_code
_entity_poly.pdbx_strand_id
1 'polypeptide(L)'
;DIASNRIKKIENISHLTELQEFWMNDNLLESWSDLDELKGARSLETVYLERNPLQKDPQYRRKVMLALPSVRQIDATFVRALLQRAPGRADCFHVCPSVLATSLACG
;
A
#
# COMPACT_ATOMS: atom_id res chain seq x y z
N ASP A 1 -5.35 -6.04 -7.48
CA ASP A 1 -3.96 -6.49 -7.41
C ASP A 1 -3.28 -6.18 -8.74
N ILE A 2 -2.21 -5.41 -8.70
CA ILE A 2 -1.44 -4.96 -9.86
C ILE A 2 0.08 -5.18 -9.60
N ALA A 3 0.45 -6.12 -8.72
CA ALA A 3 1.85 -6.38 -8.40
C ALA A 3 2.70 -6.83 -9.61
N SER A 4 4.01 -6.53 -9.61
CA SER A 4 4.99 -7.02 -10.61
C SER A 4 4.75 -6.64 -12.08
N ASN A 5 4.00 -5.57 -12.36
CA ASN A 5 3.65 -5.15 -13.72
C ASN A 5 4.57 -4.08 -14.33
N ARG A 6 5.67 -3.71 -13.65
CA ARG A 6 6.62 -2.66 -14.06
C ARG A 6 5.95 -1.30 -14.34
N ILE A 7 4.84 -1.04 -13.65
CA ILE A 7 4.08 0.18 -13.86
C ILE A 7 4.84 1.35 -13.27
N LYS A 8 4.96 2.40 -14.07
CA LYS A 8 5.69 3.62 -13.73
C LYS A 8 4.77 4.78 -13.32
N LYS A 9 3.47 4.67 -13.60
CA LYS A 9 2.47 5.70 -13.36
C LYS A 9 1.14 5.08 -12.96
N ILE A 10 0.44 5.75 -12.06
CA ILE A 10 -0.92 5.39 -11.68
C ILE A 10 -1.84 6.36 -12.40
N GLU A 11 -2.78 5.85 -13.18
CA GLU A 11 -3.76 6.66 -13.91
C GLU A 11 -5.08 5.91 -14.02
N ASN A 12 -6.17 6.65 -14.27
CA ASN A 12 -7.50 6.09 -14.48
C ASN A 12 -8.02 5.22 -13.33
N ILE A 13 -7.73 5.59 -12.08
CA ILE A 13 -8.25 4.91 -10.87
C ILE A 13 -9.07 5.84 -9.97
N SER A 14 -9.10 7.14 -10.27
CA SER A 14 -9.79 8.16 -9.49
C SER A 14 -11.30 7.95 -9.36
N HIS A 15 -11.90 7.15 -10.26
CA HIS A 15 -13.30 6.75 -10.22
C HIS A 15 -13.61 5.63 -9.21
N LEU A 16 -12.59 4.94 -8.68
CA LEU A 16 -12.75 3.82 -7.75
C LEU A 16 -12.91 4.30 -6.30
N THR A 17 -14.03 4.96 -6.00
CA THR A 17 -14.32 5.59 -4.70
C THR A 17 -14.49 4.59 -3.54
N GLU A 18 -14.90 3.37 -3.85
CA GLU A 18 -15.12 2.28 -2.89
C GLU A 18 -13.88 1.39 -2.68
N LEU A 19 -12.76 1.71 -3.32
CA LEU A 19 -11.53 0.94 -3.19
C LEU A 19 -11.01 1.03 -1.74
N GLN A 20 -10.90 -0.12 -1.07
CA GLN A 20 -10.43 -0.21 0.32
C GLN A 20 -8.96 -0.60 0.43
N GLU A 21 -8.47 -1.39 -0.52
CA GLU A 21 -7.13 -1.92 -0.53
C GLU A 21 -6.49 -1.76 -1.91
N PHE A 22 -5.26 -1.25 -1.94
CA PHE A 22 -4.52 -1.07 -3.19
C PHE A 22 -3.15 -1.73 -3.11
N TRP A 23 -2.96 -2.78 -3.94
CA TRP A 23 -1.77 -3.61 -3.93
C TRP A 23 -0.98 -3.38 -5.22
N MET A 24 0.19 -2.76 -5.08
CA MET A 24 1.05 -2.36 -6.19
C MET A 24 2.53 -2.60 -5.85
N ASN A 25 2.84 -3.65 -5.10
CA ASN A 25 4.21 -4.04 -4.84
C ASN A 25 4.95 -4.42 -6.13
N ASP A 26 6.28 -4.37 -6.11
CA ASP A 26 7.11 -4.83 -7.23
C ASP A 26 6.90 -4.08 -8.55
N ASN A 27 6.55 -2.80 -8.47
CA ASN A 27 6.41 -1.93 -9.62
C ASN A 27 7.57 -0.91 -9.67
N LEU A 28 7.47 0.06 -10.58
CA LEU A 28 8.50 1.06 -10.85
C LEU A 28 7.99 2.47 -10.54
N LEU A 29 7.15 2.61 -9.52
CA LEU A 29 6.59 3.89 -9.11
C LEU A 29 7.67 4.77 -8.45
N GLU A 30 7.93 5.93 -9.04
CA GLU A 30 8.94 6.88 -8.57
C GLU A 30 8.33 8.26 -8.25
N SER A 31 7.23 8.63 -8.91
CA SER A 31 6.61 9.94 -8.74
C SER A 31 5.55 9.93 -7.64
N TRP A 32 5.62 10.92 -6.76
CA TRP A 32 4.62 11.14 -5.71
C TRP A 32 3.28 11.64 -6.27
N SER A 33 3.30 12.29 -7.44
CA SER A 33 2.08 12.77 -8.11
C SER A 33 1.16 11.62 -8.52
N ASP A 34 1.68 10.41 -8.73
CA ASP A 34 0.86 9.24 -9.05
C ASP A 34 -0.07 8.85 -7.88
N LEU A 35 0.31 9.17 -6.63
CA LEU A 35 -0.57 8.94 -5.48
C LEU A 35 -1.74 9.94 -5.43
N ASP A 36 -1.70 11.03 -6.18
CA ASP A 36 -2.82 11.98 -6.23
C ASP A 36 -4.06 11.36 -6.86
N GLU A 37 -3.90 10.41 -7.79
CA GLU A 37 -5.01 9.65 -8.37
C GLU A 37 -5.73 8.79 -7.33
N LEU A 38 -5.01 8.30 -6.31
CA LEU A 38 -5.57 7.53 -5.19
C LEU A 38 -6.34 8.42 -4.20
N LYS A 39 -6.23 9.76 -4.25
CA LYS A 39 -7.00 10.66 -3.38
C LYS A 39 -8.51 10.59 -3.62
N GLY A 40 -8.92 10.18 -4.82
CA GLY A 40 -10.33 9.93 -5.15
C GLY A 40 -10.92 8.75 -4.36
N ALA A 41 -10.09 7.78 -3.98
CA ALA A 41 -10.47 6.59 -3.23
C ALA A 41 -10.61 6.92 -1.73
N ARG A 42 -11.72 7.54 -1.35
CA ARG A 42 -12.00 7.95 0.04
C ARG A 42 -12.09 6.78 1.02
N SER A 43 -12.43 5.60 0.51
CA SER A 43 -12.54 4.37 1.31
C SER A 43 -11.22 3.62 1.46
N LEU A 44 -10.11 4.14 0.90
CA LEU A 44 -8.82 3.46 0.88
C LEU A 44 -8.22 3.43 2.28
N GLU A 45 -8.09 2.23 2.85
CA GLU A 45 -7.58 2.00 4.19
C GLU A 45 -6.16 1.40 4.16
N THR A 46 -5.85 0.55 3.17
CA THR A 46 -4.60 -0.21 3.13
C THR A 46 -3.90 -0.06 1.79
N VAL A 47 -2.59 0.21 1.81
CA VAL A 47 -1.76 0.29 0.60
C VAL A 47 -0.50 -0.55 0.74
N TYR A 48 -0.12 -1.22 -0.34
CA TYR A 48 1.15 -1.93 -0.47
C TYR A 48 1.91 -1.39 -1.68
N LEU A 49 2.97 -0.61 -1.42
CA LEU A 49 3.84 -0.04 -2.45
C LEU A 49 5.30 -0.51 -2.28
N GLU A 50 5.50 -1.60 -1.53
CA GLU A 50 6.82 -2.22 -1.33
C GLU A 50 7.55 -2.49 -2.65
N ARG A 51 8.88 -2.45 -2.60
CA ARG A 51 9.77 -2.74 -3.73
C ARG A 51 9.56 -1.81 -4.93
N ASN A 52 8.94 -0.65 -4.73
CA ASN A 52 8.94 0.45 -5.68
C ASN A 52 10.04 1.47 -5.34
N PRO A 53 10.60 2.20 -6.34
CA PRO A 53 11.60 3.25 -6.13
C PRO A 53 11.25 4.29 -5.06
N LEU A 54 9.98 4.70 -4.92
CA LEU A 54 9.56 5.67 -3.89
C LEU A 54 9.85 5.22 -2.45
N GLN A 55 9.94 3.92 -2.18
CA GLN A 55 10.23 3.39 -0.83
C GLN A 55 11.65 3.77 -0.36
N LYS A 56 12.55 4.10 -1.28
CA LYS A 56 13.92 4.56 -0.95
C LYS A 56 13.95 5.91 -0.25
N ASP A 57 12.87 6.69 -0.34
CA ASP A 57 12.78 7.98 0.33
C ASP A 57 12.64 7.76 1.85
N PRO A 58 13.52 8.34 2.69
CA PRO A 58 13.43 8.20 4.15
C PRO A 58 12.13 8.77 4.73
N GLN A 59 11.46 9.69 4.01
CA GLN A 59 10.18 10.27 4.38
C GLN A 59 8.99 9.50 3.78
N TYR A 60 9.22 8.35 3.15
CA TYR A 60 8.22 7.61 2.37
C TYR A 60 6.87 7.47 3.11
N ARG A 61 6.88 6.89 4.32
CA ARG A 61 5.66 6.71 5.12
C ARG A 61 4.93 8.01 5.41
N ARG A 62 5.68 9.07 5.74
CA ARG A 62 5.11 10.40 6.03
C ARG A 62 4.48 11.01 4.79
N LYS A 63 5.14 10.90 3.64
CA LYS A 63 4.63 11.41 2.36
C LYS A 63 3.40 10.64 1.91
N VAL A 64 3.37 9.31 2.05
CA VAL A 64 2.16 8.50 1.78
C VAL A 64 1.01 8.93 2.69
N MET A 65 1.24 9.12 3.99
CA MET A 65 0.19 9.61 4.92
C MET A 65 -0.32 11.01 4.58
N LEU A 66 0.53 11.89 4.04
CA LEU A 66 0.15 13.23 3.60
C LEU A 66 -0.61 13.20 2.27
N ALA A 67 -0.22 12.33 1.35
CA ALA A 67 -0.91 12.15 0.08
C ALA A 67 -2.29 11.48 0.28
N LEU A 68 -2.35 10.48 1.16
CA LEU A 68 -3.51 9.63 1.38
C LEU A 68 -3.92 9.66 2.86
N PRO A 69 -4.70 10.69 3.28
CA PRO A 69 -5.09 10.85 4.67
C PRO A 69 -6.19 9.88 5.12
N SER A 70 -6.72 9.00 4.26
CA SER A 70 -7.66 7.93 4.67
C SER A 70 -6.91 6.66 5.11
N VAL A 71 -5.69 6.47 4.62
CA VAL A 71 -4.91 5.25 4.80
C VAL A 71 -4.52 5.05 6.26
N ARG A 72 -4.71 3.82 6.74
CA ARG A 72 -4.45 3.35 8.10
C ARG A 72 -3.26 2.41 8.15
N GLN A 73 -3.03 1.66 7.08
CA GLN A 73 -1.96 0.67 6.97
C GLN A 73 -1.16 0.86 5.68
N ILE A 74 0.17 0.86 5.81
CA ILE A 74 1.13 1.01 4.71
C ILE A 74 2.12 -0.14 4.82
N ASP A 75 2.26 -0.96 3.78
CA ASP A 75 3.24 -2.05 3.71
C ASP A 75 3.20 -2.94 4.97
N ALA A 76 2.01 -3.49 5.24
CA ALA A 76 1.68 -4.24 6.45
C ALA A 76 1.85 -3.51 7.80
N THR A 77 2.28 -2.24 7.82
CA THR A 77 2.52 -1.45 9.04
C THR A 77 1.36 -0.51 9.33
N PHE A 78 0.75 -0.58 10.51
CA PHE A 78 -0.26 0.40 10.94
C PHE A 78 0.39 1.75 11.23
N VAL A 79 -0.02 2.78 10.51
CA VAL A 79 0.49 4.16 10.66
C VAL A 79 -0.47 5.07 11.40
N ARG A 80 -1.72 4.64 11.58
CA ARG A 80 -2.69 5.29 12.45
C ARG A 80 -3.13 4.32 13.52
N ALA A 81 -2.90 4.68 14.78
CA ALA A 81 -3.47 3.98 15.91
C ALA A 81 -4.99 4.20 15.87
N LEU A 82 -5.72 3.23 15.31
CA LEU A 82 -7.13 3.11 15.62
C LEU A 82 -7.23 2.70 17.09
N LEU A 83 -7.96 3.48 17.88
CA LEU A 83 -8.57 2.95 19.10
C LEU A 83 -9.23 1.61 18.73
N GLN A 84 -8.78 0.56 19.41
CA GLN A 84 -9.06 -0.83 19.09
C GLN A 84 -10.56 -1.06 18.90
N ARG A 85 -10.95 -1.37 17.66
CA ARG A 85 -11.90 -2.45 17.41
C ARG A 85 -11.09 -3.63 16.89
N ALA A 86 -10.39 -4.31 17.78
CA ALA A 86 -9.92 -5.68 17.53
C ALA A 86 -10.97 -6.65 18.11
N PRO A 87 -10.98 -7.95 17.78
CA PRO A 87 -10.55 -8.68 16.59
C PRO A 87 -11.72 -9.48 15.98
N GLY A 88 -11.78 -9.71 14.67
CA GLY A 88 -12.85 -10.57 14.14
C GLY A 88 -13.10 -10.61 12.64
N ARG A 89 -12.29 -9.94 11.81
CA ARG A 89 -12.38 -10.14 10.36
C ARG A 89 -11.04 -10.69 9.89
N ALA A 90 -11.10 -11.97 9.55
CA ALA A 90 -10.07 -12.85 9.04
C ALA A 90 -8.84 -12.11 8.52
N ASP A 91 -7.71 -12.55 9.05
CA ASP A 91 -6.41 -12.46 8.42
C ASP A 91 -6.51 -13.10 7.02
N CYS A 92 -7.01 -12.34 6.04
CA CYS A 92 -6.68 -12.60 4.66
C CYS A 92 -5.26 -12.12 4.46
N PHE A 93 -4.32 -12.89 5.03
CA PHE A 93 -3.16 -13.35 4.28
C PHE A 93 -3.70 -13.92 2.95
N HIS A 94 -4.12 -13.07 2.03
CA HIS A 94 -3.96 -13.39 0.62
C HIS A 94 -2.47 -13.17 0.38
N VAL A 95 -1.75 -14.22 0.74
CA VAL A 95 -0.45 -14.58 0.19
C VAL A 95 -0.44 -14.13 -1.27
N CYS A 96 0.29 -13.07 -1.58
CA CYS A 96 0.86 -12.95 -2.90
C CYS A 96 1.63 -14.26 -3.14
N PRO A 97 1.32 -15.06 -4.19
CA PRO A 97 2.06 -16.29 -4.48
C PRO A 97 3.54 -16.07 -4.82
N SER A 98 4.04 -14.83 -4.77
CA SER A 98 5.42 -14.45 -5.07
C SER A 98 6.31 -14.23 -3.85
N VAL A 99 5.80 -14.25 -2.61
CA VAL A 99 6.67 -14.19 -1.41
C VAL A 99 6.97 -15.61 -0.91
N LEU A 100 7.70 -16.35 -1.72
CA LEU A 100 8.49 -17.50 -1.25
C LEU A 100 9.96 -17.08 -1.22
N ALA A 101 10.58 -17.34 -0.07
CA ALA A 101 11.98 -17.11 0.33
C ALA A 101 12.29 -15.66 0.74
N THR A 102 12.63 -15.35 1.99
CA THR A 102 13.41 -16.15 2.93
C THR A 102 12.93 -15.95 4.36
N SER A 103 12.61 -17.09 5.00
CA SER A 103 12.45 -17.23 6.45
C SER A 103 13.65 -16.63 7.18
N LEU A 104 13.37 -15.92 8.27
CA LEU A 104 14.28 -15.82 9.40
C LEU A 104 14.75 -17.22 9.77
N ALA A 105 16.04 -17.35 10.05
CA ALA A 105 16.50 -18.18 11.15
C ALA A 105 17.38 -17.29 12.04
N CYS A 106 16.78 -16.79 13.12
CA CYS A 106 17.52 -16.51 14.34
C CYS A 106 18.09 -17.84 14.83
N GLY A 107 19.40 -17.88 15.03
CA GLY A 107 20.16 -18.84 15.80
C GLY A 107 21.31 -18.11 16.45
#